data_AF-A0A2H6AB03-F1
#
_entry.id   AF-A0A2H6AB03-F1
#
_cell.length_a   1.000
_cell.length_b   1.000
_cell.length_c   1.000
_cell.angle_alpha   90.00
_cell.angle_beta   90.00
_cell.angle_gamma   90.00
#
_symmetry.space_group_name_H-M   'P 1'
#
loop_
_entity.id
_entity.type
_entity.pdbx_description
1 polymer ?
#
loop_
_entity_poly.entity_id
_entity_poly.type
_entity_poly.pdbx_seq_one_letter_code
_entity_poly.pdbx_strand_id
1 'polypeptide(L)'
;MVIALDLDWRRVPAAAQENLRRWVTEFAGGFIYVAGPIHTFHLARDKELEAVRFLLPVVLDNTRLSVQMLDRVAREPWAVNWEPAAAQMPFFNLIDDQESSQLPDTWREAWEQFFWQETEDPKPLERRRSAQGRALEPARRGFYAFTPVLEVKGAASVLARYGDPDPRYLTSSDGPQPGQLQPFFVTHRVGKGPVFFIGSPEIWRLRSFKERYYERFWTKLIRYMGKGDPSRGSRRGLLVVGTRYTEGDVVEVEAQLYDQEMRPLSGNVAVVMQIKPLTSESGEVPAEWLRGLPMRADPGRPGWFIGRVQVLRAGRYRVQVPIPASIEALEGEFFVRRTDPERDFTRPDYIALQRLASEATELSESARRHATLFAALENAERTLRKQFQESGEDSAQWTPDNEARRLFLLLQDAHTVPDVLESLTTESRAVGRVQDIWDKGFDYLWFYLQSLWGPAEQPKETHGPPWALIIVVTLLSAEWLTRKLLRLA
;
A
#
# COMPACT_ATOMS: atom_id res chain seq x y z
N MET A 1 -14.61 14.29 11.39
CA MET A 1 -14.39 13.79 12.76
C MET A 1 -15.50 14.38 13.62
N VAL A 2 -16.08 13.59 14.52
CA VAL A 2 -17.19 14.01 15.38
C VAL A 2 -16.74 13.93 16.84
N ILE A 3 -17.10 14.94 17.64
CA ILE A 3 -16.88 14.97 19.08
C ILE A 3 -18.23 15.12 19.75
N ALA A 4 -18.56 14.22 20.67
CA ALA A 4 -19.76 14.29 21.48
C ALA A 4 -19.38 14.49 22.94
N LEU A 5 -19.81 15.61 23.52
CA LEU A 5 -19.60 15.96 24.92
C LEU A 5 -20.92 15.73 25.67
N ASP A 6 -21.03 14.57 26.33
CA ASP A 6 -22.22 14.17 27.11
C ASP A 6 -23.56 14.53 26.43
N LEU A 7 -23.68 14.21 25.14
CA LEU A 7 -24.80 14.61 24.30
C LEU A 7 -26.07 13.81 24.62
N ASP A 8 -27.23 14.45 24.61
CA ASP A 8 -28.52 13.74 24.63
C ASP A 8 -28.84 13.10 23.28
N TRP A 9 -28.40 11.85 23.11
CA TRP A 9 -28.61 11.10 21.87
C TRP A 9 -30.08 10.82 21.54
N ARG A 10 -31.00 10.91 22.51
CA ARG A 10 -32.45 10.77 22.25
C ARG A 10 -33.00 11.91 21.41
N ARG A 11 -32.32 13.06 21.40
CA ARG A 11 -32.64 14.22 20.57
C ARG A 11 -32.03 14.13 19.16
N VAL A 12 -31.14 13.17 18.93
CA VAL A 12 -30.52 12.93 17.63
C VAL A 12 -31.37 11.92 16.86
N PRO A 13 -31.87 12.24 15.66
CA PRO A 13 -32.68 11.30 14.88
C PRO A 13 -31.94 9.98 14.63
N ALA A 14 -32.65 8.85 14.67
CA ALA A 14 -32.06 7.51 14.47
C ALA A 14 -31.25 7.40 13.17
N ALA A 15 -31.71 8.04 12.09
CA ALA A 15 -30.98 8.11 10.82
C ALA A 15 -29.61 8.80 10.96
N ALA A 16 -29.50 9.85 11.77
CA ALA A 16 -28.23 10.55 12.02
C ALA A 16 -27.29 9.72 12.91
N GLN A 17 -27.83 8.98 13.88
CA GLN A 17 -27.04 8.01 14.67
C GLN A 17 -26.46 6.91 13.77
N GLU A 18 -27.25 6.42 12.82
CA GLU A 18 -26.80 5.43 11.85
C GLU A 18 -25.78 6.01 10.85
N ASN A 19 -25.94 7.27 10.45
CA ASN A 19 -24.92 7.99 9.66
C ASN A 19 -23.60 8.10 10.41
N LEU A 20 -23.63 8.39 11.72
CA LEU A 20 -22.43 8.40 12.55
C LEU A 20 -21.81 7.00 12.63
N ARG A 21 -22.63 5.96 12.81
CA ARG A 21 -22.16 4.57 12.81
C ARG A 21 -21.39 4.25 11.52
N ARG A 22 -22.02 4.48 10.37
CA ARG A 22 -21.41 4.29 9.04
C ARG A 22 -20.16 5.15 8.85
N TRP A 23 -20.21 6.43 9.23
CA TRP A 23 -19.06 7.35 9.18
C TRP A 23 -17.82 6.76 9.86
N VAL A 24 -17.99 6.18 11.05
CA VAL A 24 -16.88 5.54 11.77
C VAL A 24 -16.51 4.20 11.14
N THR A 25 -17.47 3.29 10.95
CA THR A 25 -17.18 1.90 10.56
C THR A 25 -16.70 1.78 9.12
N GLU A 26 -17.27 2.55 8.20
CA GLU A 26 -17.07 2.40 6.77
C GLU A 26 -16.14 3.46 6.19
N PHE A 27 -16.14 4.69 6.72
CA PHE A 27 -15.39 5.82 6.15
C PHE A 27 -14.14 6.21 6.92
N ALA A 28 -13.74 5.39 7.88
CA ALA A 28 -12.60 5.67 8.76
C ALA A 28 -12.71 7.03 9.49
N GLY A 29 -13.94 7.48 9.72
CA GLY A 29 -14.22 8.70 10.44
C GLY A 29 -13.86 8.60 11.90
N GLY A 30 -13.12 9.58 12.43
CA GLY A 30 -12.81 9.64 13.85
C GLY A 30 -14.02 10.05 14.68
N PHE A 31 -14.23 9.37 15.81
CA PHE A 31 -15.24 9.70 16.82
C PHE A 31 -14.62 9.82 18.21
N ILE A 32 -14.89 10.92 18.90
CA ILE A 32 -14.49 11.14 20.29
C ILE A 32 -15.76 11.25 21.13
N TYR A 33 -15.88 10.40 22.13
CA TYR A 33 -16.96 10.46 23.11
C TYR A 33 -16.41 10.88 24.47
N VAL A 34 -16.92 11.99 24.99
CA VAL A 34 -16.64 12.46 26.34
C VAL A 34 -17.84 12.17 27.20
N ALA A 35 -17.69 11.20 28.08
CA ALA A 35 -18.70 10.80 29.02
C ALA A 35 -18.86 11.86 30.10
N GLY A 36 -20.10 12.08 30.53
CA GLY A 36 -20.45 13.04 31.55
C GLY A 36 -21.66 12.59 32.36
N PRO A 37 -21.99 13.35 33.41
CA PRO A 37 -22.95 12.89 34.40
C PRO A 37 -24.42 13.06 34.00
N ILE A 38 -24.71 13.78 32.91
CA ILE A 38 -26.06 14.22 32.57
C ILE A 38 -26.73 13.21 31.63
N HIS A 39 -26.12 12.90 30.49
CA HIS A 39 -26.80 12.16 29.42
C HIS A 39 -26.18 10.78 29.14
N THR A 40 -24.95 10.55 29.56
CA THR A 40 -24.27 9.27 29.34
C THR A 40 -24.98 8.10 30.03
N PHE A 41 -25.65 8.34 31.16
CA PHE A 41 -26.50 7.35 31.82
C PHE A 41 -27.68 6.89 30.95
N HIS A 42 -28.30 7.82 30.22
CA HIS A 42 -29.38 7.47 29.28
C HIS A 42 -28.83 6.64 28.12
N LEU A 43 -27.66 7.00 27.59
CA LEU A 43 -26.98 6.22 26.56
C LEU A 43 -26.70 4.78 27.01
N ALA A 44 -26.34 4.56 28.28
CA ALA A 44 -26.10 3.21 28.80
C ALA A 44 -27.36 2.32 28.80
N ARG A 45 -28.53 2.90 29.09
CA ARG A 45 -29.78 2.15 29.37
C ARG A 45 -30.70 1.99 28.18
N ASP A 46 -30.79 3.01 27.34
CA ASP A 46 -31.78 3.06 26.28
C ASP A 46 -31.44 2.06 25.18
N LYS A 47 -32.39 1.17 24.83
CA LYS A 47 -32.17 0.15 23.80
C LYS A 47 -32.14 0.73 22.40
N GLU A 48 -32.78 1.88 22.17
CA GLU A 48 -32.84 2.53 20.86
C GLU A 48 -31.51 3.18 20.46
N LEU A 49 -30.61 3.41 21.42
CA LEU A 49 -29.31 4.05 21.21
C LEU A 49 -28.17 3.05 20.89
N GLU A 50 -28.53 1.85 20.45
CA GLU A 50 -27.57 0.78 20.17
C GLU A 50 -26.55 1.18 19.09
N ALA A 51 -26.95 1.94 18.07
CA ALA A 51 -26.06 2.41 17.02
C ALA A 51 -24.86 3.21 17.57
N VAL A 52 -25.09 4.00 18.63
CA VAL A 52 -24.04 4.81 19.28
C VAL A 52 -23.26 3.97 20.30
N ARG A 53 -23.92 3.16 21.13
CA ARG A 53 -23.24 2.26 22.08
C ARG A 53 -22.31 1.27 21.39
N PHE A 54 -22.69 0.81 20.20
CA PHE A 54 -21.88 -0.07 19.37
C PHE A 54 -20.50 0.55 19.08
N LEU A 55 -20.43 1.87 18.86
CA LEU A 55 -19.18 2.58 18.59
C LEU A 55 -18.29 2.73 19.81
N LEU A 56 -18.85 2.80 21.02
CA LEU A 56 -18.06 3.04 22.22
C LEU A 56 -17.07 1.88 22.47
N PRO A 57 -15.83 2.17 22.89
CA PRO A 57 -14.85 1.14 23.22
C PRO A 57 -15.14 0.41 24.55
N VAL A 58 -16.12 0.91 25.29
CA VAL A 58 -16.52 0.44 26.62
C VAL A 58 -18.01 0.10 26.65
N VAL A 59 -18.38 -0.80 27.55
CA VAL A 59 -19.76 -1.05 27.95
C VAL A 59 -20.03 -0.21 29.19
N LEU A 60 -20.92 0.76 29.07
CA LEU A 60 -21.29 1.64 30.16
C LEU A 60 -22.07 0.85 31.23
N ASP A 61 -21.77 1.11 32.50
CA ASP A 61 -22.50 0.48 33.60
C ASP A 61 -23.89 1.13 33.76
N ASN A 62 -24.93 0.30 33.68
CA ASN A 62 -26.33 0.71 33.74
C ASN A 62 -27.04 0.32 35.06
N THR A 63 -26.28 -0.17 36.04
CA THR A 63 -26.79 -0.66 37.34
C THR A 63 -27.15 0.49 38.30
N ARG A 64 -27.77 0.17 39.45
CA ARG A 64 -28.09 1.17 40.48
C ARG A 64 -26.86 1.88 41.06
N LEU A 65 -25.70 1.24 41.01
CA LEU A 65 -24.42 1.81 41.46
C LEU A 65 -24.01 3.01 40.60
N SER A 66 -24.33 3.02 39.30
CA SER A 66 -23.98 4.16 38.44
C SER A 66 -24.79 5.42 38.77
N VAL A 67 -26.02 5.30 39.27
CA VAL A 67 -26.80 6.46 39.77
C VAL A 67 -26.19 7.05 41.05
N GLN A 68 -25.75 6.20 41.98
CA GLN A 68 -25.13 6.64 43.24
C GLN A 68 -23.74 7.26 43.04
N MET A 69 -22.98 6.79 42.04
CA MET A 69 -21.68 7.38 41.68
C MET A 69 -21.82 8.73 40.95
N LEU A 70 -22.94 8.97 40.28
CA LEU A 70 -23.23 10.27 39.65
C LEU A 70 -23.60 11.35 40.68
N ASP A 71 -24.23 10.96 41.79
CA ASP A 71 -24.49 11.82 42.96
C ASP A 71 -23.28 11.96 43.91
N ARG A 72 -22.11 11.44 43.51
CA ARG A 72 -20.88 11.55 44.30
C ARG A 72 -20.46 13.01 44.47
N VAL A 73 -20.45 13.50 45.71
CA VAL A 73 -19.69 14.71 46.07
C VAL A 73 -18.21 14.32 46.15
N ALA A 74 -17.54 14.28 45.01
CA ALA A 74 -16.10 14.06 44.97
C ALA A 74 -15.40 15.29 45.57
N ARG A 75 -14.85 15.14 46.77
CA ARG A 75 -14.17 16.21 47.51
C ARG A 75 -12.70 16.33 47.16
N GLU A 76 -12.13 15.29 46.58
CA GLU A 76 -10.70 15.15 46.33
C GLU A 76 -10.44 14.92 44.83
N PRO A 77 -9.44 15.59 44.24
CA PRO A 77 -9.04 15.32 42.87
C PRO A 77 -8.15 14.08 42.81
N TRP A 78 -8.35 13.27 41.78
CA TRP A 78 -7.54 12.09 41.52
C TRP A 78 -6.78 12.21 40.21
N ALA A 79 -5.52 11.77 40.23
CA ALA A 79 -4.74 11.56 39.03
C ALA A 79 -5.17 10.26 38.32
N VAL A 80 -4.80 10.12 37.05
CA VAL A 80 -5.03 8.88 36.31
C VAL A 80 -3.80 7.97 36.38
N ASN A 81 -4.05 6.67 36.39
CA ASN A 81 -3.04 5.62 36.32
C ASN A 81 -2.81 5.24 34.85
N TRP A 82 -1.62 5.55 34.34
CA TRP A 82 -1.26 5.30 32.94
C TRP A 82 -0.97 3.83 32.66
N GLU A 83 -1.56 3.32 31.58
CA GLU A 83 -1.25 2.00 31.03
C GLU A 83 -0.08 2.09 30.03
N PRO A 84 0.64 0.99 29.75
CA PRO A 84 1.78 1.00 28.81
C PRO A 84 1.43 1.55 27.42
N ALA A 85 0.22 1.29 26.94
CA ALA A 85 -0.26 1.74 25.63
C ALA A 85 -0.32 3.28 25.48
N ALA A 86 -0.41 4.03 26.58
CA ALA A 86 -0.44 5.49 26.53
C ALA A 86 0.87 6.11 26.01
N ALA A 87 2.02 5.45 26.22
CA ALA A 87 3.30 5.96 25.75
C ALA A 87 3.39 6.10 24.22
N GLN A 88 2.59 5.33 23.49
CA GLN A 88 2.54 5.35 22.03
C GLN A 88 1.61 6.44 21.48
N MET A 89 0.89 7.16 22.35
CA MET A 89 -0.13 8.12 21.96
C MET A 89 0.44 9.55 21.94
N PRO A 90 0.64 10.16 20.76
CA PRO A 90 1.33 11.45 20.65
C PRO A 90 0.54 12.61 21.27
N PHE A 91 -0.76 12.46 21.44
CA PHE A 91 -1.64 13.47 22.03
C PHE A 91 -1.57 13.57 23.55
N PHE A 92 -0.89 12.63 24.22
CA PHE A 92 -0.56 12.82 25.64
C PHE A 92 0.70 13.64 25.87
N ASN A 93 1.56 13.83 24.86
CA ASN A 93 2.69 14.74 25.00
C ASN A 93 2.22 16.20 24.88
N LEU A 94 2.17 16.90 26.01
CA LEU A 94 1.70 18.29 26.10
C LEU A 94 2.84 19.33 26.16
N ILE A 95 4.10 18.89 26.12
CA ILE A 95 5.28 19.76 26.14
C ILE A 95 5.64 20.17 24.71
N ASP A 96 6.49 21.19 24.56
CA ASP A 96 7.04 21.56 23.27
C ASP A 96 8.03 20.54 22.73
N ASP A 97 8.09 20.39 21.41
CA ASP A 97 9.03 19.48 20.77
C ASP A 97 10.49 19.94 20.99
N GLN A 98 10.70 21.25 21.16
CA GLN A 98 11.99 21.85 21.51
C GLN A 98 12.39 21.55 22.98
N GLU A 99 11.44 21.64 23.92
CA GLU A 99 11.64 21.31 25.34
C GLU A 99 11.72 19.79 25.58
N SER A 100 11.11 18.99 24.70
CA SER A 100 11.04 17.52 24.79
C SER A 100 12.40 16.85 24.62
N SER A 101 13.40 17.54 24.05
CA SER A 101 14.72 16.97 23.76
C SER A 101 15.61 16.77 24.99
N GLN A 102 15.24 17.33 26.14
CA GLN A 102 16.11 17.39 27.33
C GLN A 102 15.69 16.46 28.48
N LEU A 103 14.55 15.77 28.40
CA LEU A 103 13.99 15.02 29.54
C LEU A 103 13.57 13.59 29.14
N PRO A 104 13.82 12.56 29.96
CA PRO A 104 13.27 11.21 29.77
C PRO A 104 11.77 11.16 30.12
N ASP A 105 10.96 10.42 29.36
CA ASP A 105 9.49 10.29 29.53
C ASP A 105 8.69 11.61 29.45
N THR A 106 9.07 12.51 28.53
CA THR A 106 8.47 13.85 28.35
C THR A 106 6.95 13.86 28.20
N TRP A 107 6.36 12.79 27.67
CA TRP A 107 4.91 12.73 27.50
C TRP A 107 4.14 12.67 28.82
N ARG A 108 4.71 12.06 29.89
CA ARG A 108 4.08 12.00 31.22
C ARG A 108 4.30 13.26 32.02
N GLU A 109 5.41 13.95 31.78
CA GLU A 109 5.84 15.03 32.64
C GLU A 109 4.80 16.15 32.77
N ALA A 110 4.19 16.61 31.67
CA ALA A 110 3.13 17.61 31.74
C ALA A 110 1.92 17.18 32.59
N TRP A 111 1.59 15.89 32.57
CA TRP A 111 0.52 15.33 33.39
C TRP A 111 0.91 15.23 34.86
N GLU A 112 2.14 14.78 35.16
CA GLU A 112 2.67 14.78 36.54
C GLU A 112 2.74 16.21 37.10
N GLN A 113 3.14 17.19 36.27
CA GLN A 113 3.12 18.60 36.63
C GLN A 113 1.70 19.05 36.99
N PHE A 114 0.72 18.73 36.14
CA PHE A 114 -0.67 19.04 36.41
C PHE A 114 -1.15 18.44 37.75
N PHE A 115 -0.89 17.15 37.97
CA PHE A 115 -1.42 16.42 39.13
C PHE A 115 -0.76 16.80 40.47
N TRP A 116 0.56 16.97 40.48
CA TRP A 116 1.34 16.99 41.74
C TRP A 116 2.10 18.28 42.01
N GLN A 117 2.36 19.10 40.99
CA GLN A 117 3.20 20.28 41.15
C GLN A 117 2.51 21.36 41.98
N GLU A 118 3.25 21.99 42.88
CA GLU A 118 2.68 23.01 43.77
C GLU A 118 2.54 24.36 43.04
N THR A 119 3.64 24.88 42.52
CA THR A 119 3.76 26.12 41.74
C THR A 119 3.72 25.83 40.24
N GLU A 120 3.64 26.84 39.38
CA GLU A 120 3.65 26.65 37.91
C GLU A 120 5.08 26.44 37.35
N ASP A 121 6.07 27.06 38.00
CA ASP A 121 7.51 26.95 37.75
C ASP A 121 8.21 26.42 39.01
N PRO A 122 8.51 25.11 39.09
CA PRO A 122 9.09 24.51 40.27
C PRO A 122 10.62 24.50 40.13
N LYS A 123 11.36 24.59 41.24
CA LYS A 123 12.79 24.26 41.18
C LYS A 123 12.93 22.77 40.79
N PRO A 124 13.97 22.35 40.05
CA PRO A 124 14.12 20.96 39.57
C PRO A 124 13.97 19.88 40.66
N LEU A 125 14.35 20.20 41.91
CA LEU A 125 14.29 19.32 43.08
C LEU A 125 12.89 19.25 43.74
N GLU A 126 11.95 20.12 43.36
CA GLU A 126 10.58 20.19 43.92
C GLU A 126 9.55 19.42 43.09
N ARG A 127 9.97 18.82 41.97
CA ARG A 127 9.09 18.01 41.10
C ARG A 127 8.70 16.71 41.81
N ARG A 128 7.54 16.69 42.46
CA ARG A 128 6.93 15.47 43.00
C ARG A 128 6.43 14.58 41.85
N ARG A 129 6.74 13.28 41.94
CA ARG A 129 6.10 12.20 41.18
C ARG A 129 5.32 11.33 42.16
N SER A 130 4.33 10.58 41.68
CA SER A 130 3.78 9.46 42.46
C SER A 130 4.92 8.55 42.90
N ALA A 131 5.00 8.24 44.19
CA ALA A 131 6.04 7.40 44.78
C ALA A 131 6.10 5.97 44.20
N GLN A 132 5.05 5.56 43.46
CA GLN A 132 4.86 4.20 42.93
C GLN A 132 4.48 4.19 41.43
N GLY A 133 4.43 5.35 40.77
CA GLY A 133 3.89 5.47 39.40
C GLY A 133 2.39 5.15 39.29
N ARG A 134 1.68 5.11 40.42
CA ARG A 134 0.22 4.95 40.53
C ARG A 134 -0.32 5.98 41.53
N ALA A 135 -1.38 6.68 41.17
CA ALA A 135 -2.23 7.46 42.03
C ALA A 135 -3.07 6.51 42.88
N LEU A 136 -2.57 6.16 44.06
CA LEU A 136 -3.33 5.48 45.12
C LEU A 136 -3.71 6.45 46.25
N GLU A 137 -3.29 7.70 46.12
CA GLU A 137 -3.57 8.80 47.02
C GLU A 137 -4.16 9.99 46.23
N PRO A 138 -4.98 10.84 46.89
CA PRO A 138 -5.50 12.05 46.28
C PRO A 138 -4.38 12.93 45.71
N ALA A 139 -4.59 13.42 44.50
CA ALA A 139 -3.69 14.36 43.86
C ALA A 139 -3.93 15.79 44.38
N ARG A 140 -3.06 16.73 44.00
CA ARG A 140 -3.29 18.15 44.29
C ARG A 140 -4.29 18.76 43.31
N ARG A 141 -4.17 18.38 42.04
CA ARG A 141 -5.15 18.65 40.98
C ARG A 141 -5.40 17.35 40.24
N GLY A 142 -6.50 17.29 39.51
CA GLY A 142 -6.91 16.08 38.83
C GLY A 142 -8.40 16.11 38.55
N PHE A 143 -8.97 14.92 38.47
CA PHE A 143 -10.36 14.71 38.11
C PHE A 143 -11.14 14.24 39.33
N TYR A 144 -12.33 14.79 39.50
CA TYR A 144 -13.22 14.52 40.62
C TYR A 144 -14.28 13.50 40.23
N ALA A 145 -14.69 13.49 38.97
CA ALA A 145 -15.71 12.59 38.45
C ALA A 145 -15.14 11.65 37.39
N PHE A 146 -15.75 10.48 37.30
CA PHE A 146 -15.61 9.53 36.20
C PHE A 146 -16.98 8.90 35.92
N THR A 147 -17.14 8.36 34.72
CA THR A 147 -18.34 7.64 34.31
C THR A 147 -18.13 6.14 34.53
N PRO A 148 -19.02 5.46 35.28
CA PRO A 148 -18.90 4.02 35.53
C PRO A 148 -18.95 3.19 34.25
N VAL A 149 -17.97 2.29 34.12
CA VAL A 149 -17.83 1.36 33.01
C VAL A 149 -17.91 -0.07 33.56
N LEU A 150 -18.76 -0.88 32.93
CA LEU A 150 -18.92 -2.30 33.26
C LEU A 150 -17.76 -3.11 32.68
N GLU A 151 -17.40 -2.85 31.42
CA GLU A 151 -16.42 -3.62 30.67
C GLU A 151 -15.71 -2.76 29.62
N VAL A 152 -14.47 -3.10 29.30
CA VAL A 152 -13.76 -2.63 28.10
C VAL A 152 -13.84 -3.70 27.02
N LYS A 153 -14.31 -3.35 25.82
CA LYS A 153 -14.45 -4.30 24.71
C LYS A 153 -13.08 -4.90 24.36
N GLY A 154 -13.01 -6.19 24.05
CA GLY A 154 -11.74 -6.94 23.96
C GLY A 154 -10.69 -6.42 22.97
N ALA A 155 -11.08 -5.72 21.90
CA ALA A 155 -10.16 -5.11 20.94
C ALA A 155 -9.79 -3.64 21.26
N ALA A 156 -10.37 -3.06 22.31
CA ALA A 156 -10.05 -1.73 22.79
C ALA A 156 -8.81 -1.75 23.70
N SER A 157 -8.03 -0.67 23.66
CA SER A 157 -6.86 -0.47 24.52
C SER A 157 -7.17 0.58 25.58
N VAL A 158 -7.03 0.21 26.84
CA VAL A 158 -7.06 1.15 27.97
C VAL A 158 -5.74 1.90 28.00
N LEU A 159 -5.79 3.23 28.06
CA LEU A 159 -4.63 4.10 28.09
C LEU A 159 -4.42 4.69 29.48
N ALA A 160 -5.50 4.93 30.21
CA ALA A 160 -5.42 5.33 31.61
C ALA A 160 -6.67 4.91 32.38
N ARG A 161 -6.51 4.75 33.69
CA ARG A 161 -7.58 4.44 34.64
C ARG A 161 -7.70 5.53 35.69
N TYR A 162 -8.90 5.75 36.21
CA TYR A 162 -9.14 6.67 37.31
C TYR A 162 -8.43 6.18 38.57
N GLY A 163 -7.76 7.07 39.31
CA GLY A 163 -6.84 6.69 40.39
C GLY A 163 -7.50 6.19 41.67
N ASP A 164 -8.76 6.53 41.92
CA ASP A 164 -9.42 6.25 43.21
C ASP A 164 -9.54 4.73 43.48
N PRO A 165 -8.83 4.20 44.50
CA PRO A 165 -8.79 2.78 44.79
C PRO A 165 -9.94 2.30 45.67
N ASP A 166 -10.90 3.16 46.02
CA ASP A 166 -12.06 2.77 46.83
C ASP A 166 -12.78 1.58 46.17
N PRO A 167 -12.90 0.44 46.86
CA PRO A 167 -13.51 -0.78 46.31
C PRO A 167 -14.93 -0.57 45.77
N ARG A 168 -15.64 0.43 46.27
CA ARG A 168 -17.00 0.78 45.81
C ARG A 168 -16.99 1.31 44.39
N TYR A 169 -15.91 1.92 43.95
CA TYR A 169 -15.77 2.58 42.65
C TYR A 169 -15.05 1.74 41.61
N LEU A 170 -14.63 0.52 41.95
CA LEU A 170 -14.03 -0.40 41.00
C LEU A 170 -15.06 -0.90 39.98
N THR A 171 -14.59 -1.47 38.88
CA THR A 171 -15.44 -2.12 37.88
C THR A 171 -16.34 -3.17 38.54
N SER A 172 -17.61 -3.22 38.13
CA SER A 172 -18.64 -4.06 38.73
C SER A 172 -18.24 -5.53 38.79
N SER A 173 -18.71 -6.24 39.83
CA SER A 173 -18.51 -7.68 40.03
C SER A 173 -18.98 -8.54 38.87
N ASP A 174 -19.97 -8.05 38.12
CA ASP A 174 -20.60 -8.77 37.02
C ASP A 174 -19.84 -8.60 35.69
N GLY A 175 -18.86 -7.70 35.64
CA GLY A 175 -18.01 -7.50 34.47
C GLY A 175 -16.92 -8.57 34.34
N PRO A 176 -16.36 -8.80 33.15
CA PRO A 176 -15.29 -9.79 32.95
C PRO A 176 -13.94 -9.40 33.55
N GLN A 177 -13.79 -8.14 33.96
CA GLN A 177 -12.61 -7.63 34.66
C GLN A 177 -13.04 -6.94 35.97
N PRO A 178 -13.60 -7.67 36.94
CA PRO A 178 -14.17 -7.09 38.16
C PRO A 178 -13.06 -6.62 39.11
N GLY A 179 -13.35 -5.56 39.90
CA GLY A 179 -12.40 -5.08 40.92
C GLY A 179 -11.18 -4.33 40.35
N GLN A 180 -11.20 -3.91 39.09
CA GLN A 180 -10.18 -3.05 38.52
C GLN A 180 -10.56 -1.57 38.65
N LEU A 181 -9.55 -0.70 38.60
CA LEU A 181 -9.78 0.75 38.51
C LEU A 181 -10.52 1.11 37.21
N GLN A 182 -11.39 2.10 37.30
CA GLN A 182 -12.30 2.50 36.23
C GLN A 182 -11.54 3.03 35.02
N PRO A 183 -11.82 2.54 33.79
CA PRO A 183 -11.22 3.07 32.58
C PRO A 183 -11.53 4.57 32.39
N PHE A 184 -10.49 5.37 32.14
CA PHE A 184 -10.63 6.82 31.98
C PHE A 184 -10.34 7.26 30.54
N PHE A 185 -9.23 6.81 29.95
CA PHE A 185 -8.94 6.99 28.54
C PHE A 185 -8.91 5.63 27.85
N VAL A 186 -9.74 5.45 26.83
CA VAL A 186 -9.82 4.19 26.09
C VAL A 186 -9.86 4.49 24.60
N THR A 187 -9.03 3.81 23.83
CA THR A 187 -9.02 3.90 22.36
C THR A 187 -9.41 2.58 21.74
N HIS A 188 -10.06 2.62 20.59
CA HIS A 188 -10.46 1.44 19.83
C HIS A 188 -10.56 1.78 18.35
N ARG A 189 -10.56 0.76 17.50
CA ARG A 189 -10.87 0.89 16.08
C ARG A 189 -12.11 0.07 15.78
N VAL A 190 -13.20 0.75 15.46
CA VAL A 190 -14.48 0.11 15.15
C VAL A 190 -14.69 0.15 13.65
N GLY A 191 -14.67 -1.02 13.02
CA GLY A 191 -14.53 -1.11 11.56
C GLY A 191 -13.22 -0.44 11.11
N LYS A 192 -13.33 0.59 10.28
CA LYS A 192 -12.17 1.30 9.73
C LYS A 192 -11.78 2.55 10.54
N GLY A 193 -12.66 3.06 11.41
CA GLY A 193 -12.50 4.35 12.07
C GLY A 193 -11.99 4.28 13.51
N PRO A 194 -11.18 5.26 13.94
CA PRO A 194 -10.75 5.33 15.32
C PRO A 194 -11.85 5.91 16.23
N VAL A 195 -12.02 5.32 17.40
CA VAL A 195 -12.90 5.82 18.48
C VAL A 195 -12.10 6.06 19.75
N PHE A 196 -12.30 7.21 20.37
CA PHE A 196 -11.66 7.57 21.63
C PHE A 196 -12.72 7.92 22.68
N PHE A 197 -12.62 7.31 23.85
CA PHE A 197 -13.49 7.54 24.99
C PHE A 197 -12.73 8.26 26.10
N ILE A 198 -13.36 9.30 26.65
CA ILE A 198 -12.93 10.03 27.83
C ILE A 198 -13.97 9.83 28.92
N GLY A 199 -13.58 9.29 30.06
CA GLY A 199 -14.49 8.94 31.16
C GLY A 199 -15.06 10.12 31.94
N SER A 200 -14.62 11.36 31.67
CA SER A 200 -15.03 12.55 32.40
C SER A 200 -14.96 13.81 31.52
N PRO A 201 -15.87 14.78 31.70
CA PRO A 201 -15.81 16.03 30.95
C PRO A 201 -14.78 17.02 31.53
N GLU A 202 -14.06 16.64 32.60
CA GLU A 202 -13.21 17.54 33.39
C GLU A 202 -11.83 17.84 32.80
N ILE A 203 -11.59 17.51 31.52
CA ILE A 203 -10.34 17.86 30.81
C ILE A 203 -10.09 19.37 30.82
N TRP A 204 -11.12 20.20 30.90
CA TRP A 204 -11.01 21.66 31.05
C TRP A 204 -10.15 22.09 32.24
N ARG A 205 -9.97 21.25 33.26
CA ARG A 205 -9.12 21.55 34.43
C ARG A 205 -7.65 21.72 34.08
N LEU A 206 -7.19 21.13 32.97
CA LEU A 206 -5.84 21.40 32.45
C LEU A 206 -5.66 22.89 32.16
N ARG A 207 -6.70 23.56 31.64
CA ARG A 207 -6.66 24.99 31.32
C ARG A 207 -6.43 25.85 32.57
N SER A 208 -6.98 25.43 33.72
CA SER A 208 -6.79 26.13 35.00
C SER A 208 -5.37 26.01 35.55
N PHE A 209 -4.57 25.06 35.07
CA PHE A 209 -3.15 24.95 35.41
C PHE A 209 -2.28 25.61 34.34
N LYS A 210 -2.38 25.15 33.09
CA LYS A 210 -1.67 25.70 31.93
C LYS A 210 -2.56 25.61 30.71
N GLU A 211 -2.99 26.74 30.16
CA GLU A 211 -3.86 26.80 28.97
C GLU A 211 -3.28 26.00 27.79
N ARG A 212 -1.97 26.11 27.58
CA ARG A 212 -1.25 25.38 26.53
C ARG A 212 -1.42 23.86 26.61
N TYR A 213 -1.54 23.29 27.81
CA TYR A 213 -1.72 21.84 27.98
C TYR A 213 -3.09 21.39 27.47
N TYR A 214 -4.13 22.17 27.80
CA TYR A 214 -5.49 21.93 27.31
C TYR A 214 -5.55 22.02 25.78
N GLU A 215 -4.99 23.08 25.20
CA GLU A 215 -4.99 23.29 23.76
C GLU A 215 -4.25 22.18 23.01
N ARG A 216 -3.07 21.77 23.51
CA ARG A 216 -2.27 20.71 22.90
C ARG A 216 -2.95 19.36 22.98
N PHE A 217 -3.55 19.02 24.12
CA PHE A 217 -4.30 17.78 24.28
C PHE A 217 -5.38 17.67 23.21
N TRP A 218 -6.27 18.68 23.12
CA TRP A 218 -7.36 18.67 22.15
C TRP A 218 -6.86 18.76 20.71
N THR A 219 -5.91 19.65 20.39
CA THR A 219 -5.39 19.81 19.02
C THR A 219 -4.74 18.53 18.53
N LYS A 220 -3.88 17.90 19.34
CA LYS A 220 -3.20 16.66 18.96
C LYS A 220 -4.18 15.50 18.89
N LEU A 221 -5.12 15.37 19.83
CA LEU A 221 -6.14 14.31 19.82
C LEU A 221 -7.03 14.44 18.57
N ILE A 222 -7.53 15.64 18.29
CA ILE A 222 -8.36 15.93 17.11
C ILE A 222 -7.60 15.63 15.83
N ARG A 223 -6.34 16.04 15.73
CA ARG A 223 -5.51 15.74 14.56
C ARG A 223 -5.26 14.24 14.40
N TYR A 224 -4.99 13.54 15.50
CA TYR A 224 -4.77 12.09 15.51
C TYR A 224 -6.01 11.34 15.05
N MET A 225 -7.17 11.62 15.67
CA MET A 225 -8.45 11.00 15.34
C MET A 225 -8.98 11.43 13.96
N GLY A 226 -8.65 12.65 13.55
CA GLY A 226 -8.98 13.21 12.26
C GLY A 226 -8.09 12.72 11.12
N LYS A 227 -6.94 12.09 11.36
CA LYS A 227 -6.05 11.66 10.26
C LYS A 227 -6.68 10.57 9.39
N GLY A 228 -7.62 9.79 9.92
CA GLY A 228 -8.27 8.69 9.21
C GLY A 228 -7.28 7.60 8.80
N ASP A 229 -7.70 6.70 7.92
CA ASP A 229 -6.79 5.79 7.23
C ASP A 229 -6.15 6.51 6.02
N PRO A 230 -4.83 6.79 6.03
CA PRO A 230 -4.17 7.49 4.93
C PRO A 230 -4.28 6.77 3.59
N SER A 231 -4.52 5.45 3.61
CA SER A 231 -4.59 4.63 2.39
C SER A 231 -5.85 4.87 1.55
N ARG A 232 -6.86 5.57 2.07
CA ARG A 232 -8.19 5.61 1.45
C ARG A 232 -8.47 6.81 0.53
N GLY A 233 -7.58 7.81 0.49
CA GLY A 233 -7.72 9.00 -0.36
C GLY A 233 -8.85 9.95 0.08
N SER A 234 -10.12 9.57 -0.08
CA SER A 234 -11.31 10.39 0.27
C SER A 234 -12.28 9.67 1.20
N ARG A 235 -12.96 10.45 2.06
CA ARG A 235 -13.94 9.95 3.04
C ARG A 235 -15.37 9.86 2.50
N ARG A 236 -15.63 10.33 1.28
CA ARG A 236 -16.98 10.34 0.67
C ARG A 236 -17.16 9.27 -0.40
N GLY A 237 -16.23 8.32 -0.49
CA GLY A 237 -16.39 7.18 -1.40
C GLY A 237 -15.40 6.05 -1.20
N LEU A 238 -15.54 5.06 -2.07
CA LEU A 238 -14.65 3.91 -2.20
C LEU A 238 -14.42 3.68 -3.68
N LEU A 239 -13.17 3.57 -4.11
CA LEU A 239 -12.83 3.13 -5.44
C LEU A 239 -12.31 1.70 -5.38
N VAL A 240 -12.82 0.86 -6.26
CA VAL A 240 -12.41 -0.53 -6.43
C VAL A 240 -11.97 -0.69 -7.88
N VAL A 241 -10.71 -1.06 -8.04
CA VAL A 241 -10.10 -1.37 -9.33
C VAL A 241 -9.12 -2.52 -9.12
N GLY A 242 -9.02 -3.43 -10.09
CA GLY A 242 -8.03 -4.50 -10.05
C GLY A 242 -6.61 -3.94 -10.16
N THR A 243 -5.63 -4.66 -9.64
CA THR A 243 -4.24 -4.18 -9.59
C THR A 243 -3.41 -4.54 -10.82
N ARG A 244 -3.77 -5.63 -11.51
CA ARG A 244 -3.03 -6.18 -12.64
C ARG A 244 -3.98 -6.64 -13.74
N TYR A 245 -3.65 -6.24 -14.96
CA TYR A 245 -4.35 -6.59 -16.20
C TYR A 245 -3.31 -6.94 -17.27
N THR A 246 -3.78 -7.49 -18.37
CA THR A 246 -3.00 -7.77 -19.58
C THR A 246 -3.46 -6.85 -20.71
N GLU A 247 -2.59 -6.59 -21.69
CA GLU A 247 -2.94 -5.81 -22.88
C GLU A 247 -4.20 -6.35 -23.57
N GLY A 248 -5.16 -5.45 -23.84
CA GLY A 248 -6.44 -5.80 -24.45
C GLY A 248 -7.56 -6.11 -23.47
N ASP A 249 -7.26 -6.29 -22.17
CA ASP A 249 -8.26 -6.53 -21.14
C ASP A 249 -9.20 -5.33 -20.96
N VAL A 250 -10.43 -5.65 -20.54
CA VAL A 250 -11.41 -4.65 -20.10
C VAL A 250 -11.24 -4.44 -18.60
N VAL A 251 -10.74 -3.26 -18.25
CA VAL A 251 -10.62 -2.80 -16.86
C VAL A 251 -11.99 -2.33 -16.39
N GLU A 252 -12.54 -3.03 -15.41
CA GLU A 252 -13.74 -2.62 -14.68
C GLU A 252 -13.35 -1.81 -13.45
N VAL A 253 -13.88 -0.60 -13.36
CA VAL A 253 -13.69 0.33 -12.25
C VAL A 253 -15.03 0.51 -11.56
N GLU A 254 -15.11 0.13 -10.30
CA GLU A 254 -16.29 0.39 -9.48
C GLU A 254 -16.01 1.52 -8.50
N ALA A 255 -16.97 2.41 -8.31
CA ALA A 255 -16.89 3.47 -7.32
C ALA A 255 -18.19 3.54 -6.52
N GLN A 256 -18.09 3.48 -5.19
CA GLN A 256 -19.19 3.78 -4.29
C GLN A 256 -19.09 5.23 -3.82
N LEU A 257 -20.11 6.04 -4.08
CA LEU A 257 -20.12 7.48 -3.82
C LEU A 257 -21.25 7.88 -2.87
N TYR A 258 -20.99 8.91 -2.06
CA TYR A 258 -21.92 9.41 -1.06
C TYR A 258 -22.12 10.94 -1.17
N ASP A 259 -23.32 11.40 -0.83
CA ASP A 259 -23.66 12.82 -0.73
C ASP A 259 -22.99 13.49 0.49
N GLN A 260 -23.33 14.76 0.76
CA GLN A 260 -22.79 15.49 1.92
C GLN A 260 -23.34 14.95 3.25
N GLU A 261 -24.52 14.33 3.23
CA GLU A 261 -25.18 13.72 4.38
C GLU A 261 -24.80 12.25 4.60
N MET A 262 -23.79 11.74 3.88
CA MET A 262 -23.32 10.34 3.92
C MET A 262 -24.39 9.32 3.48
N ARG A 263 -25.31 9.72 2.61
CA ARG A 263 -26.25 8.81 1.96
C ARG A 263 -25.69 8.38 0.60
N PRO A 264 -25.97 7.14 0.16
CA PRO A 264 -25.55 6.67 -1.16
C PRO A 264 -26.06 7.59 -2.27
N LEU A 265 -25.17 7.99 -3.18
CA LEU A 265 -25.51 8.86 -4.30
C LEU A 265 -26.46 8.14 -5.27
N SER A 266 -27.63 8.71 -5.57
CA SER A 266 -28.66 8.07 -6.38
C SER A 266 -28.42 8.27 -7.89
N GLY A 267 -28.89 7.33 -8.71
CA GLY A 267 -28.49 7.14 -10.12
C GLY A 267 -28.81 8.23 -11.16
N ASN A 268 -29.28 9.42 -10.75
CA ASN A 268 -29.50 10.55 -11.67
C ASN A 268 -28.29 11.49 -11.77
N VAL A 269 -27.19 11.21 -11.06
CA VAL A 269 -25.98 12.03 -11.12
C VAL A 269 -25.00 11.44 -12.13
N ALA A 270 -24.55 12.27 -13.08
CA ALA A 270 -23.50 11.89 -14.02
C ALA A 270 -22.16 11.81 -13.29
N VAL A 271 -21.60 10.60 -13.21
CA VAL A 271 -20.29 10.32 -12.63
C VAL A 271 -19.34 9.97 -13.77
N VAL A 272 -18.14 10.54 -13.77
CA VAL A 272 -17.10 10.27 -14.75
C VAL A 272 -15.84 9.75 -14.07
N MET A 273 -15.10 8.88 -14.74
CA MET A 273 -13.76 8.43 -14.34
C MET A 273 -12.72 8.98 -15.32
N GLN A 274 -11.59 9.45 -14.81
CA GLN A 274 -10.45 9.91 -15.61
C GLN A 274 -9.31 8.91 -15.48
N ILE A 275 -8.59 8.67 -16.57
CA ILE A 275 -7.47 7.73 -16.60
C ILE A 275 -6.25 8.44 -17.17
N LYS A 276 -5.17 8.46 -16.39
CA LYS A 276 -3.91 9.13 -16.72
C LYS A 276 -2.76 8.13 -16.75
N PRO A 277 -1.91 8.14 -17.79
CA PRO A 277 -0.69 7.36 -17.81
C PRO A 277 0.29 7.91 -16.76
N LEU A 278 0.98 7.03 -16.03
CA LEU A 278 1.99 7.40 -15.03
C LEU A 278 3.43 7.23 -15.53
N THR A 279 3.64 6.38 -16.53
CA THR A 279 4.97 6.10 -17.10
C THR A 279 5.01 6.42 -18.58
N SER A 280 6.20 6.76 -19.09
CA SER A 280 6.45 6.96 -20.52
C SER A 280 6.11 5.72 -21.36
N GLU A 281 6.26 4.51 -20.79
CA GLU A 281 5.90 3.24 -21.42
C GLU A 281 4.40 3.10 -21.70
N SER A 282 3.55 3.81 -20.94
CA SER A 282 2.09 3.74 -21.07
C SER A 282 1.54 4.34 -22.38
N GLY A 283 2.38 5.10 -23.10
CA GLY A 283 2.03 5.80 -24.33
C GLY A 283 1.03 6.96 -24.12
N GLU A 284 0.68 7.63 -25.22
CA GLU A 284 -0.42 8.59 -25.23
C GLU A 284 -1.75 7.86 -25.09
N VAL A 285 -2.58 8.35 -24.16
CA VAL A 285 -3.96 7.87 -23.97
C VAL A 285 -4.93 8.73 -24.77
N PRO A 286 -6.09 8.18 -25.20
CA PRO A 286 -7.12 8.96 -25.86
C PRO A 286 -7.58 10.17 -25.03
N ALA A 287 -7.89 11.29 -25.69
CA ALA A 287 -8.27 12.53 -25.01
C ALA A 287 -9.55 12.36 -24.17
N GLU A 288 -10.45 11.44 -24.55
CA GLU A 288 -11.64 11.09 -23.77
C GLU A 288 -11.32 10.51 -22.39
N TRP A 289 -10.20 9.81 -22.23
CA TRP A 289 -9.79 9.24 -20.93
C TRP A 289 -9.37 10.34 -19.95
N LEU A 290 -8.76 11.41 -20.47
CA LEU A 290 -8.36 12.57 -19.67
C LEU A 290 -9.55 13.47 -19.33
N ARG A 291 -10.49 13.63 -20.27
CA ARG A 291 -11.70 14.45 -20.07
C ARG A 291 -12.69 13.78 -19.12
N GLY A 292 -12.84 12.46 -19.22
CA GLY A 292 -13.67 11.65 -18.34
C GLY A 292 -14.56 10.68 -19.13
N LEU A 293 -14.52 9.41 -18.73
CA LEU A 293 -15.37 8.34 -19.22
C LEU A 293 -16.59 8.19 -18.30
N PRO A 294 -17.83 8.11 -18.83
CA PRO A 294 -19.03 8.00 -18.00
C PRO A 294 -19.07 6.67 -17.26
N MET A 295 -19.46 6.71 -15.98
CA MET A 295 -19.77 5.55 -15.18
C MET A 295 -21.29 5.37 -15.08
N ARG A 296 -21.78 4.13 -15.14
CA ARG A 296 -23.20 3.80 -15.02
C ARG A 296 -23.54 3.43 -13.59
N ALA A 297 -24.63 3.97 -13.06
CA ALA A 297 -25.12 3.55 -11.75
C ALA A 297 -25.55 2.08 -11.77
N ASP A 298 -25.22 1.34 -10.70
CA ASP A 298 -25.62 -0.05 -10.49
C ASP A 298 -27.06 -0.09 -9.92
N PRO A 299 -28.05 -0.66 -10.62
CA PRO A 299 -29.43 -0.74 -10.13
C PRO A 299 -29.59 -1.58 -8.86
N GLY A 300 -28.70 -2.57 -8.66
CA GLY A 300 -28.76 -3.50 -7.52
C GLY A 300 -28.02 -2.99 -6.28
N ARG A 301 -27.11 -2.03 -6.43
CA ARG A 301 -26.28 -1.49 -5.35
C ARG A 301 -26.37 0.05 -5.29
N PRO A 302 -27.21 0.62 -4.41
CA PRO A 302 -27.31 2.08 -4.26
C PRO A 302 -25.96 2.75 -3.98
N GLY A 303 -25.67 3.86 -4.67
CA GLY A 303 -24.40 4.58 -4.55
C GLY A 303 -23.25 4.00 -5.35
N TRP A 304 -23.40 2.84 -5.99
CA TRP A 304 -22.36 2.23 -6.82
C TRP A 304 -22.47 2.66 -8.28
N PHE A 305 -21.31 2.93 -8.86
CA PHE A 305 -21.13 3.29 -10.26
C PHE A 305 -20.06 2.39 -10.87
N ILE A 306 -20.29 1.92 -12.09
CA ILE A 306 -19.41 1.01 -12.81
C ILE A 306 -18.97 1.68 -14.11
N GLY A 307 -17.66 1.83 -14.29
CA GLY A 307 -17.02 2.26 -15.52
C GLY A 307 -16.24 1.11 -16.13
N ARG A 308 -16.24 1.00 -17.47
CA ARG A 308 -15.47 0.00 -18.20
C ARG A 308 -14.63 0.69 -19.26
N VAL A 309 -13.37 0.25 -19.38
CA VAL A 309 -12.44 0.77 -20.37
C VAL A 309 -11.55 -0.37 -20.86
N GLN A 310 -11.30 -0.43 -22.16
CA GLN A 310 -10.36 -1.39 -22.72
C GLN A 310 -8.98 -0.74 -22.83
N VAL A 311 -7.95 -1.36 -22.25
CA VAL A 311 -6.59 -0.80 -22.23
C VAL A 311 -5.69 -1.59 -23.16
N LEU A 312 -5.30 -0.96 -24.28
CA LEU A 312 -4.58 -1.62 -25.37
C LEU A 312 -3.06 -1.61 -25.23
N ARG A 313 -2.51 -0.80 -24.33
CA ARG A 313 -1.07 -0.64 -24.15
C ARG A 313 -0.65 -1.04 -22.74
N ALA A 314 0.48 -1.73 -22.64
CA ALA A 314 1.12 -1.99 -21.36
C ALA A 314 1.58 -0.68 -20.72
N GLY A 315 1.55 -0.65 -19.39
CA GLY A 315 1.92 0.55 -18.64
C GLY A 315 1.28 0.62 -17.26
N ARG A 316 1.61 1.68 -16.53
CA ARG A 316 1.01 1.99 -15.23
C ARG A 316 0.05 3.15 -15.40
N TYR A 317 -1.18 2.96 -14.98
CA TYR A 317 -2.25 3.95 -15.13
C TYR A 317 -2.80 4.34 -13.77
N ARG A 318 -3.19 5.61 -13.64
CA ARG A 318 -3.94 6.14 -12.50
C ARG A 318 -5.37 6.42 -12.92
N VAL A 319 -6.31 5.84 -12.19
CA VAL A 319 -7.73 6.17 -12.25
C VAL A 319 -8.03 7.25 -11.20
N GLN A 320 -8.80 8.25 -11.60
CA GLN A 320 -9.35 9.26 -10.72
C GLN A 320 -10.87 9.37 -10.94
N VAL A 321 -11.65 9.28 -9.86
CA VAL A 321 -13.11 9.48 -9.89
C VAL A 321 -13.44 10.70 -9.03
N PRO A 322 -13.68 11.88 -9.62
CA PRO A 322 -14.11 13.06 -8.88
C PRO A 322 -15.48 12.81 -8.22
N ILE A 323 -15.62 13.22 -6.97
CA ILE A 323 -16.88 13.08 -6.22
C ILE A 323 -17.78 14.28 -6.56
N PRO A 324 -19.03 14.05 -7.03
CA PRO A 324 -19.95 15.14 -7.32
C PRO A 324 -20.21 16.03 -6.10
N ALA A 325 -20.28 17.35 -6.33
CA ALA A 325 -20.42 18.36 -5.27
C ALA A 325 -19.32 18.26 -4.18
N SER A 326 -18.10 17.87 -4.58
CA SER A 326 -16.89 17.86 -3.75
C SER A 326 -15.69 18.31 -4.58
N ILE A 327 -14.65 18.77 -3.88
CA ILE A 327 -13.32 19.02 -4.46
C ILE A 327 -12.46 17.75 -4.41
N GLU A 328 -12.90 16.75 -3.64
CA GLU A 328 -12.19 15.48 -3.46
C GLU A 328 -12.38 14.55 -4.68
N ALA A 329 -11.33 13.80 -5.02
CA ALA A 329 -11.36 12.72 -5.99
C ALA A 329 -10.87 11.42 -5.34
N LEU A 330 -11.48 10.31 -5.74
CA LEU A 330 -10.99 8.98 -5.40
C LEU A 330 -9.89 8.60 -6.39
N GLU A 331 -8.79 8.03 -5.90
CA GLU A 331 -7.67 7.63 -6.73
C GLU A 331 -7.37 6.14 -6.59
N GLY A 332 -6.96 5.52 -7.70
CA GLY A 332 -6.53 4.13 -7.74
C GLY A 332 -5.50 3.94 -8.85
N GLU A 333 -4.70 2.90 -8.73
CA GLU A 333 -3.67 2.58 -9.72
C GLU A 333 -3.79 1.12 -10.15
N PHE A 334 -3.55 0.88 -11.43
CA PHE A 334 -3.48 -0.46 -11.98
C PHE A 334 -2.33 -0.57 -12.97
N PHE A 335 -1.84 -1.79 -13.13
CA PHE A 335 -0.73 -2.11 -14.02
C PHE A 335 -1.21 -3.03 -15.15
N VAL A 336 -0.90 -2.67 -16.38
CA VAL A 336 -1.16 -3.50 -17.56
C VAL A 336 0.17 -4.09 -18.02
N ARG A 337 0.28 -5.41 -17.98
CA ARG A 337 1.45 -6.11 -18.51
C ARG A 337 1.31 -6.30 -20.01
N ARG A 338 2.45 -6.31 -20.71
CA ARG A 338 2.52 -6.76 -22.10
C ARG A 338 2.24 -8.26 -22.16
N THR A 339 1.41 -8.68 -23.11
CA THR A 339 1.20 -10.11 -23.37
C THR A 339 2.49 -10.69 -23.94
N ASP A 340 2.99 -11.76 -23.34
CA ASP A 340 4.17 -12.48 -23.82
C ASP A 340 3.75 -13.93 -24.05
N PRO A 341 3.30 -14.30 -25.26
CA PRO A 341 2.77 -15.63 -25.51
C PRO A 341 3.78 -16.75 -25.21
N GLU A 342 5.10 -16.51 -25.31
CA GLU A 342 6.13 -17.50 -24.98
C GLU A 342 6.26 -17.74 -23.46
N ARG A 343 5.97 -16.73 -22.63
CA ARG A 343 6.04 -16.83 -21.16
C ARG A 343 4.69 -17.15 -20.53
N ASP A 344 3.59 -16.69 -21.13
CA ASP A 344 2.23 -16.91 -20.65
C ASP A 344 1.76 -18.34 -20.99
N PHE A 345 2.18 -18.89 -22.13
CA PHE A 345 1.96 -20.30 -22.51
C PHE A 345 3.29 -21.04 -22.61
N THR A 346 3.70 -21.68 -21.51
CA THR A 346 4.96 -22.46 -21.46
C THR A 346 4.92 -23.78 -22.22
N ARG A 347 3.77 -24.14 -22.81
CA ARG A 347 3.63 -25.33 -23.64
C ARG A 347 4.01 -24.98 -25.08
N PRO A 348 4.96 -25.69 -25.70
CA PRO A 348 5.28 -25.49 -27.10
C PRO A 348 4.06 -25.76 -27.99
N ASP A 349 3.78 -24.85 -28.92
CA ASP A 349 2.80 -25.08 -29.98
C ASP A 349 3.46 -25.86 -31.12
N TYR A 350 3.40 -27.20 -31.04
CA TYR A 350 4.00 -28.06 -32.06
C TYR A 350 3.36 -27.89 -33.44
N ILE A 351 2.11 -27.44 -33.54
CA ILE A 351 1.43 -27.22 -34.83
C ILE A 351 2.02 -25.99 -35.52
N ALA A 352 2.14 -24.88 -34.79
CA ALA A 352 2.79 -23.68 -35.30
C ALA A 352 4.26 -23.96 -35.68
N LEU A 353 5.00 -24.68 -34.85
CA LEU A 353 6.39 -25.06 -35.10
C LEU A 353 6.53 -25.97 -36.33
N GLN A 354 5.63 -26.95 -36.52
CA GLN A 354 5.65 -27.80 -37.71
C GLN A 354 5.33 -27.01 -38.98
N ARG A 355 4.42 -26.03 -38.93
CA ARG A 355 4.12 -25.14 -40.08
C ARG A 355 5.29 -24.25 -40.47
N LEU A 356 6.16 -23.90 -39.52
CA LEU A 356 7.38 -23.15 -39.75
C LEU A 356 8.53 -24.02 -40.28
N ALA A 357 8.50 -25.34 -40.02
CA ALA A 357 9.56 -26.24 -40.46
C ALA A 357 9.57 -26.40 -41.99
N SER A 358 10.78 -26.36 -42.56
CA SER A 358 11.03 -26.67 -43.97
C SER A 358 10.65 -28.10 -44.34
N GLU A 359 10.50 -28.37 -45.62
CA GLU A 359 10.24 -29.71 -46.12
C GLU A 359 11.50 -30.60 -46.07
N ALA A 360 11.35 -31.88 -45.75
CA ALA A 360 12.47 -32.83 -45.69
C ALA A 360 13.03 -33.18 -47.08
N THR A 361 12.36 -32.75 -48.15
CA THR A 361 12.89 -32.74 -49.51
C THR A 361 14.09 -31.79 -49.65
N GLU A 362 14.27 -30.82 -48.77
CA GLU A 362 15.45 -29.92 -48.78
C GLU A 362 16.71 -30.59 -48.20
N LEU A 363 16.62 -31.80 -47.63
CA LEU A 363 17.79 -32.53 -47.13
C LEU A 363 18.71 -33.01 -48.26
N SER A 364 20.02 -32.93 -48.01
CA SER A 364 21.05 -33.50 -48.89
C SER A 364 20.91 -35.02 -49.03
N GLU A 365 21.49 -35.60 -50.09
CA GLU A 365 21.42 -37.06 -50.29
C GLU A 365 22.09 -37.85 -49.16
N SER A 366 23.14 -37.30 -48.54
CA SER A 366 23.82 -37.94 -47.41
C SER A 366 22.94 -37.92 -46.15
N ALA A 367 22.26 -36.81 -45.91
CA ALA A 367 21.31 -36.64 -44.81
C ALA A 367 20.14 -37.62 -44.92
N ARG A 368 19.65 -37.87 -46.14
CA ARG A 368 18.55 -38.81 -46.39
C ARG A 368 18.89 -40.28 -46.09
N ARG A 369 20.18 -40.64 -45.96
CA ARG A 369 20.63 -42.00 -45.63
C ARG A 369 20.65 -42.29 -44.13
N HIS A 370 20.49 -41.28 -43.28
CA HIS A 370 20.54 -41.43 -41.83
C HIS A 370 19.19 -41.90 -41.27
N ALA A 371 19.06 -43.20 -41.00
CA ALA A 371 17.83 -43.80 -40.50
C ALA A 371 17.37 -43.24 -39.13
N THR A 372 18.31 -42.79 -38.30
CA THR A 372 18.03 -42.18 -36.99
C THR A 372 17.25 -40.88 -37.10
N LEU A 373 17.54 -40.05 -38.12
CA LEU A 373 16.82 -38.81 -38.36
C LEU A 373 15.36 -39.07 -38.74
N PHE A 374 15.10 -40.03 -39.64
CA PHE A 374 13.72 -40.34 -40.02
C PHE A 374 12.92 -40.99 -38.89
N ALA A 375 13.56 -41.77 -38.03
CA ALA A 375 12.93 -42.27 -36.81
C ALA A 375 12.54 -41.12 -35.87
N ALA A 376 13.39 -40.10 -35.73
CA ALA A 376 13.10 -38.90 -34.95
C ALA A 376 11.94 -38.08 -35.56
N LEU A 377 11.91 -37.90 -36.88
CA LEU A 377 10.81 -37.22 -37.58
C LEU A 377 9.47 -37.98 -37.41
N GLU A 378 9.47 -39.30 -37.47
CA GLU A 378 8.26 -40.10 -37.22
C GLU A 378 7.78 -40.01 -35.77
N ASN A 379 8.70 -39.97 -34.80
CA ASN A 379 8.37 -39.78 -33.39
C ASN A 379 7.71 -38.42 -33.15
N ALA A 380 8.26 -37.37 -33.77
CA ALA A 380 7.71 -36.03 -33.73
C ALA A 380 6.29 -35.96 -34.33
N GLU A 381 6.08 -36.61 -35.49
CA GLU A 381 4.77 -36.69 -36.14
C GLU A 381 3.73 -37.43 -35.28
N ARG A 382 4.10 -38.55 -34.66
CA ARG A 382 3.21 -39.30 -33.75
C ARG A 382 2.80 -38.45 -32.54
N THR A 383 3.74 -37.71 -31.97
CA THR A 383 3.50 -36.84 -30.82
C THR A 383 2.57 -35.69 -31.18
N LEU A 384 2.78 -35.07 -32.35
CA LEU A 384 1.92 -34.04 -32.89
C LEU A 384 0.48 -34.53 -33.14
N ARG A 385 0.32 -35.73 -33.73
CA ARG A 385 -0.99 -36.37 -33.93
C ARG A 385 -1.72 -36.62 -32.60
N LYS A 386 -0.99 -37.06 -31.58
CA LYS A 386 -1.57 -37.29 -30.25
C LYS A 386 -2.08 -35.99 -29.63
N GLN A 387 -1.28 -34.91 -29.69
CA GLN A 387 -1.71 -33.60 -29.18
C GLN A 387 -2.91 -33.03 -29.96
N PHE A 388 -2.96 -33.25 -31.28
CA PHE A 388 -4.08 -32.84 -32.12
C PHE A 388 -5.38 -33.57 -31.74
N GLN A 389 -5.31 -34.87 -31.41
CA GLN A 389 -6.47 -35.62 -30.91
C GLN A 389 -6.94 -35.13 -29.53
N GLU A 390 -6.02 -34.65 -28.69
CA GLU A 390 -6.32 -34.13 -27.35
C GLU A 390 -6.88 -32.69 -27.37
N SER A 391 -6.59 -31.87 -28.38
CA SER A 391 -7.07 -30.48 -28.49
C SER A 391 -8.51 -30.34 -29.01
N GLY A 392 -9.09 -31.40 -29.58
CA GLY A 392 -10.47 -31.42 -30.06
C GLY A 392 -10.73 -30.54 -31.29
N GLU A 393 -9.68 -30.07 -31.98
CA GLU A 393 -9.79 -29.34 -33.25
C GLU A 393 -10.14 -30.30 -34.41
N ASP A 394 -10.97 -29.84 -35.34
CA ASP A 394 -11.44 -30.65 -36.47
C ASP A 394 -10.28 -31.18 -37.31
N SER A 395 -10.17 -32.51 -37.37
CA SER A 395 -9.23 -33.30 -38.19
C SER A 395 -9.18 -32.97 -39.69
N ALA A 396 -10.02 -32.05 -40.18
CA ALA A 396 -10.06 -31.57 -41.55
C ALA A 396 -8.90 -30.60 -41.91
N GLN A 397 -8.22 -29.98 -40.94
CA GLN A 397 -7.03 -29.14 -41.22
C GLN A 397 -5.72 -29.92 -41.36
N TRP A 398 -5.70 -31.18 -40.93
CA TRP A 398 -4.57 -32.07 -41.18
C TRP A 398 -4.78 -32.76 -42.52
N THR A 399 -4.36 -32.12 -43.61
CA THR A 399 -4.28 -32.80 -44.92
C THR A 399 -3.03 -33.68 -44.93
N PRO A 400 -3.16 -35.01 -45.11
CA PRO A 400 -2.01 -35.92 -45.24
C PRO A 400 -1.21 -35.70 -46.53
N ASP A 401 -1.60 -34.73 -47.36
CA ASP A 401 -1.34 -34.70 -48.80
C ASP A 401 -0.18 -33.80 -49.25
N ASN A 402 0.69 -33.37 -48.32
CA ASN A 402 2.04 -32.97 -48.71
C ASN A 402 2.95 -34.16 -48.47
N GLU A 403 3.22 -34.92 -49.54
CA GLU A 403 4.12 -36.09 -49.58
C GLU A 403 5.54 -35.81 -49.03
N ALA A 404 5.89 -34.54 -48.81
CA ALA A 404 7.11 -34.13 -48.12
C ALA A 404 6.88 -34.01 -46.61
N ARG A 405 7.37 -35.01 -45.84
CA ARG A 405 7.53 -34.89 -44.38
C ARG A 405 8.26 -33.58 -44.07
N ARG A 406 7.80 -32.79 -43.08
CA ARG A 406 8.52 -31.56 -42.66
C ARG A 406 9.64 -31.88 -41.68
N LEU A 407 10.69 -31.08 -41.67
CA LEU A 407 11.84 -31.18 -40.76
C LEU A 407 11.50 -30.66 -39.37
N PHE A 408 10.53 -31.31 -38.73
CA PHE A 408 10.10 -31.02 -37.37
C PHE A 408 10.62 -32.10 -36.43
N LEU A 409 11.49 -31.70 -35.50
CA LEU A 409 12.12 -32.58 -34.51
C LEU A 409 11.70 -32.15 -33.10
N LEU A 410 11.46 -33.12 -32.23
CA LEU A 410 11.29 -32.85 -30.80
C LEU A 410 12.64 -32.60 -30.15
N LEU A 411 12.66 -31.80 -29.08
CA LEU A 411 13.89 -31.46 -28.37
C LEU A 411 14.65 -32.70 -27.87
N GLN A 412 13.93 -33.75 -27.46
CA GLN A 412 14.52 -35.03 -27.03
C GLN A 412 15.30 -35.72 -28.15
N ASP A 413 14.90 -35.51 -29.40
CA ASP A 413 15.49 -36.12 -30.59
C ASP A 413 16.49 -35.17 -31.30
N ALA A 414 16.72 -33.96 -30.74
CA ALA A 414 17.61 -32.96 -31.35
C ALA A 414 19.08 -33.42 -31.45
N HIS A 415 19.47 -34.43 -30.67
CA HIS A 415 20.80 -35.03 -30.70
C HIS A 415 21.13 -35.72 -32.03
N THR A 416 20.14 -36.00 -32.89
CA THR A 416 20.37 -36.59 -34.22
C THR A 416 20.80 -35.55 -35.27
N VAL A 417 20.67 -34.24 -34.98
CA VAL A 417 20.98 -33.18 -35.94
C VAL A 417 22.46 -33.12 -36.31
N PRO A 418 23.42 -33.14 -35.36
CA PRO A 418 24.85 -33.04 -35.67
C PRO A 418 25.35 -34.15 -36.60
N ASP A 419 24.79 -35.36 -36.48
CA ASP A 419 25.17 -36.51 -37.31
C ASP A 419 24.82 -36.31 -38.79
N VAL A 420 23.90 -35.41 -39.07
CA VAL A 420 23.34 -35.17 -40.41
C VAL A 420 23.88 -33.87 -41.03
N LEU A 421 24.57 -33.04 -40.26
CA LEU A 421 25.16 -31.80 -40.76
C LEU A 421 26.42 -32.12 -41.56
N GLU A 422 26.41 -31.77 -42.86
CA GLU A 422 27.61 -31.81 -43.68
C GLU A 422 28.54 -30.66 -43.28
N SER A 423 29.77 -31.00 -42.88
CA SER A 423 30.82 -30.00 -42.69
C SER A 423 31.28 -29.49 -44.06
N LEU A 424 30.79 -28.33 -44.47
CA LEU A 424 31.31 -27.61 -45.63
C LEU A 424 32.67 -26.98 -45.26
N THR A 425 33.74 -27.76 -45.31
CA THR A 425 35.11 -27.25 -45.25
C THR A 425 35.41 -26.48 -46.54
N THR A 426 35.15 -25.18 -46.52
CA THR A 426 35.62 -24.28 -47.59
C THR A 426 37.12 -24.05 -47.38
N GLU A 427 37.97 -24.68 -48.21
CA GLU A 427 39.39 -24.34 -48.25
C GLU A 427 39.56 -22.92 -48.81
N SER A 428 39.67 -21.91 -47.93
CA SER A 428 40.06 -20.57 -48.35
C SER A 428 41.55 -20.58 -48.73
N ARG A 429 41.87 -20.81 -50.00
CA ARG A 429 43.21 -20.53 -50.52
C ARG A 429 43.35 -19.03 -50.73
N ALA A 430 44.06 -18.36 -49.82
CA ALA A 430 44.51 -16.99 -50.03
C ALA A 430 45.52 -16.97 -51.19
N VAL A 431 45.08 -16.60 -52.40
CA VAL A 431 45.96 -16.37 -53.54
C VAL A 431 46.40 -14.91 -53.50
N GLY A 432 47.59 -14.68 -52.95
CA GLY A 432 48.19 -13.35 -52.85
C GLY A 432 49.28 -13.30 -51.78
N ARG A 433 50.21 -12.35 -51.90
CA ARG A 433 51.23 -12.11 -50.87
C ARG A 433 50.51 -11.69 -49.59
N VAL A 434 50.43 -12.58 -48.60
CA VAL A 434 49.89 -12.26 -47.27
C VAL A 434 50.77 -11.16 -46.70
N GLN A 435 50.29 -9.92 -46.76
CA GLN A 435 50.89 -8.81 -46.03
C GLN A 435 50.21 -8.81 -44.68
N ASP A 436 50.90 -9.32 -43.66
CA ASP A 436 50.39 -9.18 -42.31
C ASP A 436 50.39 -7.68 -41.95
N ILE A 437 49.30 -7.22 -41.37
CA ILE A 437 49.18 -5.84 -40.85
C ILE A 437 50.21 -5.56 -39.75
N TRP A 438 50.82 -6.60 -39.18
CA TRP A 438 51.90 -6.53 -38.20
C TRP A 438 53.30 -6.44 -38.80
N ASP A 439 53.49 -6.84 -40.07
CA ASP A 439 54.82 -6.86 -40.73
C ASP A 439 55.27 -5.47 -41.18
N LYS A 440 54.35 -4.49 -41.20
CA LYS A 440 54.62 -3.11 -41.57
C LYS A 440 54.74 -2.29 -40.29
N GLY A 441 55.97 -2.18 -39.77
CA GLY A 441 56.30 -1.47 -38.53
C GLY A 441 55.93 0.03 -38.53
N PHE A 442 56.71 0.84 -37.81
CA PHE A 442 56.42 2.27 -37.54
C PHE A 442 56.20 3.17 -38.77
N ASP A 443 56.53 2.71 -39.98
CA ASP A 443 56.30 3.43 -41.22
C ASP A 443 54.81 3.77 -41.43
N TYR A 444 53.88 2.94 -40.95
CA TYR A 444 52.44 3.23 -41.04
C TYR A 444 51.97 4.37 -40.14
N LEU A 445 52.63 4.62 -39.00
CA LEU A 445 52.31 5.74 -38.12
C LEU A 445 52.63 7.07 -38.82
N TRP A 446 53.74 7.12 -39.55
CA TRP A 446 54.14 8.28 -40.33
C TRP A 446 53.11 8.57 -41.44
N PHE A 447 52.70 7.55 -42.20
CA PHE A 447 51.66 7.71 -43.23
C PHE A 447 50.27 8.07 -42.66
N TYR A 448 49.86 7.50 -41.52
CA TYR A 448 48.60 7.83 -40.86
C TYR A 448 48.59 9.28 -40.34
N LEU A 449 49.64 9.72 -39.66
CA LEU A 449 49.79 11.11 -39.20
C LEU A 449 49.83 12.10 -40.37
N GLN A 450 50.48 11.72 -41.48
CA GLN A 450 50.49 12.53 -42.70
C GLN A 450 49.11 12.60 -43.35
N SER A 451 48.32 11.52 -43.30
CA SER A 451 46.95 11.48 -43.84
C SER A 451 45.94 12.35 -43.08
N LEU A 452 46.18 12.63 -41.79
CA LEU A 452 45.35 13.57 -41.00
C LEU A 452 45.39 15.01 -41.53
N TRP A 453 46.40 15.35 -42.35
CA TRP A 453 46.63 16.69 -42.88
C TRP A 453 46.61 16.77 -44.43
N GLY A 454 46.26 15.66 -45.10
CA GLY A 454 46.11 15.58 -46.56
C GLY A 454 44.65 15.70 -47.01
N PRO A 455 44.36 16.18 -48.24
CA PRO A 455 42.99 16.27 -48.74
C PRO A 455 42.36 14.88 -48.86
N ALA A 456 41.14 14.75 -48.32
CA ALA A 456 40.41 13.50 -48.18
C ALA A 456 39.82 13.01 -49.51
N GLU A 457 40.57 12.27 -50.30
CA GLU A 457 40.01 11.40 -51.34
C GLU A 457 39.88 9.95 -50.82
N GLN A 458 38.63 9.59 -50.53
CA GLN A 458 38.01 8.28 -50.32
C GLN A 458 38.73 7.19 -49.48
N PRO A 459 38.11 6.69 -48.40
CA PRO A 459 38.64 5.58 -47.63
C PRO A 459 38.44 4.26 -48.38
N LYS A 460 39.53 3.66 -48.87
CA LYS A 460 39.56 2.20 -48.94
C LYS A 460 39.49 1.69 -47.51
N GLU A 461 38.53 0.82 -47.24
CA GLU A 461 38.34 0.14 -45.96
C GLU A 461 39.69 -0.37 -45.45
N THR A 462 40.28 0.38 -44.54
CA THR A 462 41.50 -0.01 -43.84
C THR A 462 41.10 -0.14 -42.39
N HIS A 463 40.95 -1.38 -41.95
CA HIS A 463 40.88 -1.72 -40.53
C HIS A 463 42.14 -1.16 -39.88
N GLY A 464 41.99 -0.05 -39.14
CA GLY A 464 43.10 0.62 -38.47
C GLY A 464 43.76 -0.32 -37.46
N PRO A 465 45.11 -0.40 -37.41
CA PRO A 465 45.78 -1.35 -36.55
C PRO A 465 45.54 -1.06 -35.05
N PRO A 466 45.67 -2.08 -34.17
CA PRO A 466 45.23 -2.06 -32.77
C PRO A 466 46.10 -1.22 -31.82
N TRP A 467 46.92 -0.29 -32.32
CA TRP A 467 47.71 0.62 -31.50
C TRP A 467 46.84 1.57 -30.68
N ALA A 468 45.65 1.94 -31.16
CA ALA A 468 44.67 2.68 -30.36
C ALA A 468 44.33 1.91 -29.08
N LEU A 469 44.23 0.58 -29.18
CA LEU A 469 43.99 -0.31 -28.06
C LEU A 469 45.21 -0.38 -27.13
N ILE A 470 46.43 -0.39 -27.67
CA ILE A 470 47.67 -0.31 -26.86
C ILE A 470 47.76 1.01 -26.11
N ILE A 471 47.46 2.15 -26.75
CA ILE A 471 47.43 3.47 -26.12
C ILE A 471 46.36 3.54 -25.03
N VAL A 472 45.16 3.04 -25.31
CA VAL A 472 44.07 2.99 -24.32
C VAL A 472 44.45 2.10 -23.12
N VAL A 473 45.04 0.92 -23.37
CA VAL A 473 45.48 0.01 -22.31
C VAL A 473 46.61 0.62 -21.48
N THR A 474 47.57 1.32 -22.09
CA THR A 474 48.66 1.98 -21.36
C THR A 474 48.14 3.15 -20.52
N LEU A 475 47.22 3.97 -21.06
CA LEU A 475 46.59 5.05 -20.30
C LEU A 475 45.77 4.53 -19.10
N LEU A 476 44.95 3.49 -19.31
CA LEU A 476 44.18 2.85 -18.24
C LEU A 476 45.10 2.20 -17.19
N SER A 477 46.20 1.60 -17.61
CA SER A 477 47.18 1.01 -16.69
C SER A 477 47.89 2.07 -15.84
N ALA A 478 48.24 3.22 -16.44
CA ALA A 478 48.83 4.36 -15.73
C ALA A 478 47.83 4.99 -14.74
N GLU A 479 46.58 5.14 -15.13
CA GLU A 479 45.50 5.61 -14.24
C GLU A 479 45.28 4.66 -13.06
N TRP A 480 45.25 3.34 -13.32
CA TRP A 480 45.10 2.35 -12.27
C TRP A 480 46.28 2.36 -11.30
N LEU A 481 47.51 2.44 -11.83
CA LEU A 481 48.73 2.48 -11.02
C LEU A 481 48.78 3.73 -10.13
N THR A 482 48.44 4.89 -10.68
CA THR A 482 48.39 6.16 -9.91
C THR A 482 47.34 6.11 -8.82
N ARG A 483 46.12 5.63 -9.10
CA ARG A 483 45.08 5.42 -8.06
C ARG A 483 45.53 4.44 -6.97
N LYS A 484 46.28 3.39 -7.33
CA LYS A 484 46.78 2.39 -6.37
C LYS A 484 47.90 2.92 -5.49
N LEU A 485 48.83 3.70 -6.05
CA LEU A 485 49.90 4.37 -5.30
C LEU A 485 49.33 5.43 -4.35
N LEU A 486 48.32 6.19 -4.76
CA LEU A 486 47.61 7.17 -3.91
C LEU A 486 46.81 6.54 -2.76
N ARG A 487 46.51 5.24 -2.80
CA ARG A 487 45.88 4.52 -1.68
C ARG A 487 46.90 3.90 -0.72
N LEU A 488 48.16 3.79 -1.14
CA LEU A 488 49.26 3.22 -0.35
C LEU A 488 50.10 4.30 0.35
N ALA A 489 50.14 5.51 -0.22
CA ALA A 489 50.56 6.75 0.45
C ALA A 489 49.42 7.28 1.32
#